data_AF-A0A964MJX1-F1
#
_entry.id   AF-A0A964MJX1-F1
#
_cell.length_a   1.000
_cell.length_b   1.000
_cell.length_c   1.000
_cell.angle_alpha   90.00
_cell.angle_beta   90.00
_cell.angle_gamma   90.00
#
_symmetry.space_group_name_H-M   'P 1'
#
loop_
_entity.id
_entity.type
_entity.pdbx_description
1 polymer ?
#
loop_
_entity_poly.entity_id
_entity_poly.type
_entity_poly.pdbx_seq_one_letter_code
_entity_poly.pdbx_strand_id
1 'polypeptide(L)'
;MNATGPRWFPETSPLFIVHSDASMFIGGMRALLFQSLHPLAMAGVAQHSDYRGDPWGRLQRTADFVAATSFAPADVAQRAVDIVVNVHKRVKGTASDGREYSASDPHLLRWVHVAEVDSFMRAHQAYGATPLDTAGYDAYVADMAIIARKLGVPAPPTSVQGLKDQIKQFRPELRGTTESRDAA
;
A
#
# COMPACT_ATOMS: atom_id res chain seq x y z
N MET A 1 0.03 -20.42 -12.48
CA MET A 1 0.53 -20.67 -11.11
C MET A 1 -0.38 -21.71 -10.47
N ASN A 2 0.07 -22.96 -10.30
CA ASN A 2 -0.75 -24.06 -9.74
C ASN A 2 -0.42 -24.30 -8.25
N ALA A 3 -0.44 -23.23 -7.43
CA ALA A 3 -0.29 -23.40 -5.98
C ALA A 3 -1.65 -23.79 -5.39
N THR A 4 -1.76 -25.03 -4.91
CA THR A 4 -2.96 -25.60 -4.28
C THR A 4 -3.15 -25.04 -2.86
N GLY A 5 -4.38 -24.64 -2.50
CA GLY A 5 -4.74 -24.19 -1.15
C GLY A 5 -5.80 -23.07 -1.15
N PRO A 6 -6.50 -22.83 -0.01
CA PRO A 6 -7.44 -21.73 0.11
C PRO A 6 -6.71 -20.39 -0.02
N ARG A 7 -7.33 -19.41 -0.70
CA ARG A 7 -6.82 -18.03 -0.86
C ARG A 7 -7.64 -17.07 0.00
N TRP A 8 -7.10 -15.88 0.28
CA TRP A 8 -7.89 -14.81 0.90
C TRP A 8 -8.98 -14.27 -0.03
N PHE A 9 -8.67 -14.24 -1.33
CA PHE A 9 -9.55 -13.72 -2.36
C PHE A 9 -9.76 -14.78 -3.44
N PRO A 10 -11.02 -15.01 -3.89
CA PRO A 10 -11.27 -15.82 -5.07
C PRO A 10 -10.72 -15.15 -6.33
N GLU A 11 -10.43 -15.92 -7.37
CA GLU A 11 -9.91 -15.39 -8.66
C GLU A 11 -10.90 -14.43 -9.35
N THR A 12 -12.18 -14.49 -8.97
CA THR A 12 -13.24 -13.60 -9.45
C THR A 12 -13.35 -12.30 -8.65
N SER A 13 -12.52 -12.07 -7.63
CA SER A 13 -12.63 -10.86 -6.81
C SER A 13 -12.17 -9.62 -7.58
N PRO A 14 -12.74 -8.43 -7.27
CA PRO A 14 -12.28 -7.16 -7.83
C PRO A 14 -10.77 -6.90 -7.62
N LEU A 15 -10.22 -7.32 -6.48
CA LEU A 15 -8.78 -7.25 -6.22
C LEU A 15 -7.98 -8.04 -7.26
N PHE A 16 -8.41 -9.24 -7.61
CA PHE A 16 -7.73 -10.06 -8.61
C PHE A 16 -7.74 -9.36 -9.99
N ILE A 17 -8.88 -8.77 -10.37
CA ILE A 17 -9.05 -8.02 -11.62
C ILE A 17 -8.10 -6.82 -11.66
N VAL A 18 -8.13 -5.97 -10.62
CA VAL A 18 -7.29 -4.76 -10.57
C VAL A 18 -5.80 -5.10 -10.54
N HIS A 19 -5.39 -6.06 -9.69
CA HIS A 19 -3.98 -6.37 -9.48
C HIS A 19 -3.33 -7.18 -10.61
N SER A 20 -4.12 -7.81 -11.49
CA SER A 20 -3.62 -8.53 -12.65
C SER A 20 -3.50 -7.65 -13.91
N ASP A 21 -4.02 -6.43 -13.87
CA ASP A 21 -4.04 -5.50 -14.99
C ASP A 21 -2.72 -4.71 -15.12
N ALA A 22 -2.31 -4.42 -16.36
CA ALA A 22 -1.07 -3.69 -16.65
C ALA A 22 -1.05 -2.25 -16.08
N SER A 23 -2.23 -1.65 -15.83
CA SER A 23 -2.37 -0.36 -15.17
C SER A 23 -1.78 -0.32 -13.76
N MET A 24 -1.56 -1.47 -13.12
CA MET A 24 -0.85 -1.58 -11.83
C MET A 24 0.55 -0.94 -11.88
N PHE A 25 1.23 -0.95 -13.03
CA PHE A 25 2.51 -0.28 -13.16
C PHE A 25 2.38 1.25 -12.96
N ILE A 26 1.38 1.85 -13.61
CA ILE A 26 1.05 3.28 -13.46
C ILE A 26 0.60 3.57 -12.03
N GLY A 27 -0.24 2.69 -11.47
CA GLY A 27 -0.70 2.79 -10.10
C GLY A 27 0.45 2.73 -9.08
N GLY A 28 1.43 1.85 -9.29
CA GLY A 28 2.62 1.73 -8.45
C GLY A 28 3.49 2.98 -8.46
N MET A 29 3.77 3.55 -9.64
CA MET A 29 4.50 4.82 -9.74
C MET A 29 3.77 5.95 -9.01
N ARG A 30 2.45 6.05 -9.20
CA ARG A 30 1.64 7.03 -8.48
C ARG A 30 1.66 6.78 -6.98
N ALA A 31 1.57 5.53 -6.52
CA ALA A 31 1.59 5.18 -5.10
C ALA A 31 2.90 5.63 -4.44
N LEU A 32 4.03 5.38 -5.08
CA LEU A 32 5.35 5.80 -4.58
C LEU A 32 5.43 7.32 -4.37
N LEU A 33 5.05 8.08 -5.39
CA LEU A 33 5.04 9.55 -5.32
C LEU A 33 4.01 10.07 -4.33
N PHE A 34 2.85 9.43 -4.23
CA PHE A 34 1.79 9.90 -3.35
C PHE A 34 2.16 9.62 -1.89
N GLN A 35 2.63 8.41 -1.57
CA GLN A 35 3.07 8.01 -0.24
C GLN A 35 4.19 8.89 0.31
N SER A 36 5.12 9.36 -0.55
CA SER A 36 6.27 10.20 -0.15
C SER A 36 5.87 11.58 0.40
N LEU A 37 4.63 12.02 0.16
CA LEU A 37 4.13 13.31 0.66
C LEU A 37 3.95 13.36 2.18
N HIS A 38 3.98 12.23 2.89
CA HIS A 38 3.87 12.24 4.34
C HIS A 38 5.27 12.26 4.99
N PRO A 39 5.65 13.34 5.71
CA PRO A 39 7.02 13.52 6.19
C PRO A 39 7.54 12.39 7.07
N LEU A 40 6.72 11.88 8.00
CA LEU A 40 7.14 10.80 8.91
C LEU A 40 7.30 9.45 8.22
N ALA A 41 6.41 9.12 7.26
CA ALA A 41 6.56 7.93 6.45
C ALA A 41 7.86 8.01 5.62
N MET A 42 8.13 9.18 5.02
CA MET A 42 9.32 9.40 4.23
C MET A 42 10.60 9.42 5.07
N ALA A 43 10.56 9.91 6.31
CA ALA A 43 11.68 9.80 7.25
C ALA A 43 12.04 8.33 7.54
N GLY A 44 11.04 7.47 7.75
CA GLY A 44 11.25 6.03 7.91
C GLY A 44 11.90 5.38 6.69
N VAL A 45 11.46 5.75 5.48
CA VAL A 45 12.09 5.28 4.24
C VAL A 45 13.52 5.79 4.13
N ALA A 46 13.76 7.08 4.34
CA ALA A 46 15.07 7.70 4.16
C ALA A 46 16.13 7.16 5.14
N GLN A 47 15.73 6.83 6.37
CA GLN A 47 16.64 6.38 7.42
C GLN A 47 16.86 4.86 7.47
N HIS A 48 15.92 4.06 6.95
CA HIS A 48 15.96 2.59 7.07
C HIS A 48 15.91 1.84 5.73
N SER A 49 15.82 2.54 4.60
CA SER A 49 15.83 1.92 3.28
C SER A 49 17.08 2.32 2.51
N ASP A 50 17.78 1.33 1.93
CA ASP A 50 18.79 1.58 0.91
C ASP A 50 18.13 1.84 -0.46
N TYR A 51 17.29 2.87 -0.53
CA TYR A 51 16.60 3.20 -1.79
C TYR A 51 17.55 3.82 -2.83
N ARG A 52 18.72 4.34 -2.40
CA ARG A 52 19.72 4.91 -3.30
C ARG A 52 20.65 3.84 -3.87
N GLY A 53 21.00 2.80 -3.10
CA GLY A 53 21.85 1.69 -3.52
C GLY A 53 21.09 0.49 -4.12
N ASP A 54 19.86 0.22 -3.65
CA ASP A 54 19.00 -0.89 -4.11
C ASP A 54 17.53 -0.44 -4.34
N PRO A 55 17.26 0.52 -5.26
CA PRO A 55 15.90 0.92 -5.60
C PRO A 55 15.09 -0.24 -6.21
N TRP A 56 15.74 -1.08 -7.02
CA TRP A 56 15.08 -2.20 -7.71
C TRP A 56 14.67 -3.32 -6.75
N GLY A 57 15.56 -3.74 -5.85
CA GLY A 57 15.22 -4.75 -4.84
C GLY A 57 14.15 -4.24 -3.87
N ARG A 58 14.10 -2.93 -3.57
CA ARG A 58 13.01 -2.35 -2.78
C ARG A 58 11.67 -2.48 -3.50
N LEU A 59 11.62 -2.11 -4.78
CA LEU A 59 10.42 -2.23 -5.59
C LEU A 59 9.97 -3.70 -5.70
N GLN A 60 10.91 -4.62 -5.92
CA GLN A 60 10.64 -6.05 -5.98
C GLN A 60 10.03 -6.58 -4.68
N ARG A 61 10.55 -6.18 -3.51
CA ARG A 61 10.00 -6.60 -2.20
C ARG A 61 8.55 -6.17 -2.00
N THR A 62 8.19 -4.95 -2.42
CA THR A 62 6.80 -4.49 -2.37
C THR A 62 5.93 -5.25 -3.38
N ALA A 63 6.42 -5.47 -4.60
CA ALA A 63 5.70 -6.23 -5.62
C ALA A 63 5.45 -7.69 -5.17
N ASP A 64 6.44 -8.33 -4.56
CA ASP A 64 6.33 -9.67 -3.98
C ASP A 64 5.28 -9.71 -2.87
N PHE A 65 5.24 -8.69 -2.01
CA PHE A 65 4.23 -8.57 -0.97
C PHE A 65 2.82 -8.41 -1.53
N VAL A 66 2.63 -7.51 -2.51
CA VAL A 66 1.34 -7.32 -3.19
C VAL A 66 0.91 -8.61 -3.89
N ALA A 67 1.81 -9.27 -4.64
CA ALA A 67 1.51 -10.52 -5.31
C ALA A 67 1.16 -11.64 -4.33
N ALA A 68 1.90 -11.77 -3.22
CA ALA A 68 1.64 -12.76 -2.19
C ALA A 68 0.27 -12.57 -1.52
N THR A 69 -0.06 -11.33 -1.15
CA THR A 69 -1.33 -11.01 -0.48
C THR A 69 -2.54 -11.03 -1.41
N SER A 70 -2.32 -10.92 -2.72
CA SER A 70 -3.38 -10.93 -3.73
C SER A 70 -3.67 -12.32 -4.28
N PHE A 71 -2.63 -13.09 -4.59
CA PHE A 71 -2.75 -14.27 -5.45
C PHE A 71 -2.32 -15.56 -4.74
N ALA A 72 -1.48 -15.50 -3.71
CA ALA A 72 -0.94 -16.70 -3.09
C ALA A 72 -1.95 -17.40 -2.17
N PRO A 73 -1.71 -18.67 -1.80
CA PRO A 73 -2.48 -19.33 -0.75
C PRO A 73 -2.44 -18.54 0.57
N ALA A 74 -3.48 -18.67 1.37
CA ALA A 74 -3.71 -17.87 2.57
C ALA A 74 -2.57 -17.96 3.61
N ASP A 75 -1.89 -19.11 3.69
CA ASP A 75 -0.74 -19.30 4.56
C ASP A 75 0.51 -18.55 4.05
N VAL A 76 0.74 -18.52 2.74
CA VAL A 76 1.81 -17.73 2.10
C VAL A 76 1.54 -16.24 2.30
N ALA A 77 0.30 -15.80 2.06
CA ALA A 77 -0.12 -14.42 2.26
C ALA A 77 0.05 -13.99 3.73
N GLN A 78 -0.33 -14.85 4.69
CA GLN A 78 -0.15 -14.56 6.11
C GLN A 78 1.32 -14.49 6.50
N ARG A 79 2.18 -15.40 6.01
CA ARG A 79 3.63 -15.33 6.24
C ARG A 79 4.24 -14.02 5.73
N ALA A 80 3.81 -13.56 4.55
CA ALA A 80 4.27 -12.29 4.00
C ALA A 80 3.90 -11.11 4.92
N VAL A 81 2.66 -11.08 5.44
CA VAL A 81 2.24 -10.10 6.46
C VAL A 81 3.10 -10.19 7.72
N ASP A 82 3.30 -11.38 8.27
CA ASP A 82 4.05 -11.57 9.52
C ASP A 82 5.50 -11.08 9.38
N ILE A 83 6.12 -11.30 8.21
CA ILE A 83 7.45 -10.78 7.89
C ILE A 83 7.44 -9.24 7.91
N VAL A 84 6.52 -8.61 7.17
CA VAL A 84 6.41 -7.14 7.11
C VAL A 84 6.18 -6.54 8.50
N VAL A 85 5.24 -7.09 9.27
CA VAL A 85 4.94 -6.65 10.64
C VAL A 85 6.19 -6.76 11.52
N ASN A 86 6.97 -7.84 11.42
CA ASN A 86 8.18 -8.01 12.20
C ASN A 86 9.31 -7.05 11.80
N VAL A 87 9.44 -6.74 10.50
CA VAL A 87 10.37 -5.71 10.02
C VAL A 87 9.95 -4.34 10.56
N HIS A 88 8.67 -3.97 10.46
CA HIS A 88 8.16 -2.67 10.87
C HIS A 88 8.39 -2.37 12.36
N LYS A 89 8.37 -3.38 13.23
CA LYS A 89 8.69 -3.23 14.67
C LYS A 89 10.07 -2.63 14.93
N ARG A 90 11.01 -2.80 13.98
CA ARG A 90 12.39 -2.31 14.09
C ARG A 90 12.58 -0.94 13.43
N VAL A 91 11.67 -0.53 12.56
CA VAL A 91 11.74 0.73 11.83
C VAL A 91 11.10 1.83 12.67
N LYS A 92 11.94 2.55 13.42
CA LYS A 92 11.57 3.67 14.27
C LYS A 92 12.71 4.68 14.31
N GLY A 93 12.40 5.93 14.62
CA GLY A 93 13.40 6.97 14.72
C GLY A 93 12.78 8.34 14.96
N THR A 94 13.58 9.37 14.71
CA THR A 94 13.19 10.78 14.83
C THR A 94 13.42 11.47 13.50
N ALA A 95 12.42 12.17 12.99
CA ALA A 95 12.50 12.95 11.76
C ALA A 95 13.37 14.21 11.97
N SER A 96 13.78 14.84 10.88
CA SER A 96 14.60 16.08 10.91
C SER A 96 13.93 17.26 11.61
N ASP A 97 12.59 17.23 11.73
CA ASP A 97 11.80 18.21 12.49
C ASP A 97 11.57 17.84 13.97
N GLY A 98 12.25 16.81 14.47
CA GLY A 98 12.24 16.39 15.87
C GLY A 98 11.08 15.47 16.26
N ARG A 99 10.12 15.19 15.37
CA ARG A 99 9.02 14.27 15.66
C ARG A 99 9.46 12.81 15.57
N GLU A 100 8.99 11.99 16.50
CA GLU A 100 9.21 10.54 16.46
C GLU A 100 8.33 9.88 15.41
N TYR A 101 8.80 8.76 14.84
CA TYR A 101 8.02 7.91 13.95
C TYR A 101 8.25 6.43 14.24
N SER A 102 7.26 5.61 13.89
CA SER A 102 7.37 4.15 13.84
C SER A 102 6.62 3.62 12.62
N ALA A 103 7.20 2.68 11.88
CA ALA A 103 6.51 2.01 10.78
C ALA A 103 5.38 1.08 11.26
N SER A 104 5.30 0.83 12.57
CA SER A 104 4.17 0.13 13.21
C SER A 104 3.08 1.09 13.71
N ASP A 105 3.22 2.41 13.52
CA ASP A 105 2.17 3.37 13.87
C ASP A 105 0.92 3.13 12.99
N PRO A 106 -0.23 2.78 13.59
CA PRO A 106 -1.48 2.58 12.84
C PRO A 106 -1.88 3.76 11.97
N HIS A 107 -1.54 5.00 12.37
CA HIS A 107 -1.83 6.20 11.61
C HIS A 107 -0.99 6.26 10.32
N LEU A 108 0.31 5.99 10.40
CA LEU A 108 1.20 5.95 9.23
C LEU A 108 0.93 4.74 8.33
N LEU A 109 0.61 3.58 8.90
CA LEU A 109 0.17 2.40 8.16
C LEU A 109 -1.08 2.71 7.34
N ARG A 110 -2.06 3.41 7.93
CA ARG A 110 -3.26 3.85 7.24
C ARG A 110 -2.94 4.80 6.09
N TRP A 111 -2.01 5.74 6.27
CA TRP A 111 -1.58 6.63 5.19
C TRP A 111 -1.05 5.85 3.98
N VAL A 112 -0.07 4.96 4.22
CA VAL A 112 0.55 4.15 3.16
C VAL A 112 -0.51 3.35 2.41
N HIS A 113 -1.43 2.74 3.16
CA HIS A 113 -2.54 1.97 2.61
C HIS A 113 -3.49 2.81 1.75
N VAL A 114 -4.02 3.94 2.24
CA VAL A 114 -4.98 4.73 1.46
C VAL A 114 -4.35 5.34 0.21
N ALA A 115 -3.08 5.75 0.29
CA ALA A 115 -2.34 6.25 -0.86
C ALA A 115 -2.11 5.15 -1.92
N GLU A 116 -1.83 3.92 -1.50
CA GLU A 116 -1.69 2.76 -2.38
C GLU A 116 -3.00 2.41 -3.08
N VAL A 117 -4.07 2.18 -2.30
CA VAL A 117 -5.38 1.76 -2.83
C VAL A 117 -5.94 2.79 -3.80
N ASP A 118 -5.88 4.10 -3.48
CA ASP A 118 -6.32 5.16 -4.37
C ASP A 118 -5.50 5.21 -5.66
N SER A 119 -4.20 4.88 -5.60
CA SER A 119 -3.34 4.88 -6.78
C SER A 119 -3.65 3.75 -7.73
N PHE A 120 -3.75 2.51 -7.23
CA PHE A 120 -4.12 1.35 -8.04
C PHE A 120 -5.52 1.50 -8.62
N MET A 121 -6.49 1.91 -7.79
CA MET A 121 -7.87 2.13 -8.24
C MET A 121 -7.94 3.18 -9.35
N ARG A 122 -7.29 4.34 -9.18
CA ARG A 122 -7.34 5.42 -10.18
C ARG A 122 -6.66 5.03 -11.49
N ALA A 123 -5.54 4.30 -11.41
CA ALA A 123 -4.86 3.81 -12.61
C ALA A 123 -5.75 2.83 -13.37
N HIS A 124 -6.40 1.91 -12.66
CA HIS A 124 -7.33 0.96 -13.27
C HIS A 124 -8.60 1.65 -13.83
N GLN A 125 -9.13 2.67 -13.15
CA GLN A 125 -10.25 3.47 -13.67
C GLN A 125 -9.89 4.19 -14.98
N ALA A 126 -8.65 4.64 -15.13
CA ALA A 126 -8.21 5.39 -16.30
C ALA A 126 -7.74 4.49 -17.45
N TYR A 127 -7.13 3.34 -17.14
CA TYR A 127 -6.38 2.55 -18.12
C TYR A 127 -6.66 1.03 -18.06
N GLY A 128 -7.48 0.57 -17.13
CA GLY A 128 -7.75 -0.85 -16.94
C GLY A 128 -8.48 -1.45 -18.14
N ALA A 129 -8.07 -2.64 -18.56
CA ALA A 129 -8.67 -3.34 -19.69
C ALA A 129 -10.10 -3.80 -19.41
N THR A 130 -10.40 -4.12 -18.14
CA THR A 130 -11.74 -4.56 -17.71
C THR A 130 -12.26 -3.64 -16.60
N PRO A 131 -12.92 -2.52 -16.93
CA PRO A 131 -13.44 -1.59 -15.94
C PRO A 131 -14.43 -2.25 -14.99
N LEU A 132 -14.32 -1.92 -13.70
CA LEU A 132 -15.32 -2.27 -12.70
C LEU A 132 -16.42 -1.21 -12.66
N ASP A 133 -17.62 -1.60 -12.25
CA ASP A 133 -18.68 -0.64 -11.90
C ASP A 133 -18.44 -0.05 -10.50
N THR A 134 -19.33 0.84 -10.06
CA THR A 134 -19.23 1.49 -8.75
C THR A 134 -19.15 0.49 -7.60
N ALA A 135 -19.98 -0.57 -7.64
CA ALA A 135 -20.01 -1.59 -6.61
C ALA A 135 -18.73 -2.44 -6.61
N GLY A 136 -18.18 -2.73 -7.80
CA GLY A 136 -16.92 -3.43 -7.97
C GLY A 136 -15.74 -2.66 -7.38
N TYR A 137 -15.68 -1.33 -7.56
CA TYR A 137 -14.64 -0.53 -6.91
C TYR A 137 -14.81 -0.41 -5.39
N ASP A 138 -16.04 -0.35 -4.87
CA ASP A 138 -16.26 -0.44 -3.42
C ASP A 138 -15.81 -1.79 -2.87
N ALA A 139 -16.12 -2.89 -3.58
CA ALA A 139 -15.66 -4.23 -3.22
C ALA A 139 -14.14 -4.38 -3.31
N TYR A 140 -13.48 -3.75 -4.30
CA TYR A 140 -12.01 -3.68 -4.36
C TYR A 140 -11.42 -3.00 -3.12
N VAL A 141 -11.97 -1.86 -2.68
CA VAL A 141 -11.52 -1.18 -1.46
C VAL A 141 -11.78 -2.06 -0.23
N ALA A 142 -12.91 -2.76 -0.18
CA ALA A 142 -13.21 -3.70 0.90
C ALA A 142 -12.26 -4.91 0.94
N ASP A 143 -11.85 -5.44 -0.21
CA ASP A 143 -10.83 -6.49 -0.31
C ASP A 143 -9.49 -5.98 0.26
N MET A 144 -9.04 -4.80 -0.18
CA MET A 144 -7.81 -4.17 0.30
C MET A 144 -7.83 -3.90 1.82
N ALA A 145 -8.99 -3.60 2.39
CA ALA A 145 -9.16 -3.42 3.83
C ALA A 145 -8.85 -4.69 4.65
N ILE A 146 -8.99 -5.89 4.08
CA ILE A 146 -8.62 -7.15 4.75
C ILE A 146 -7.10 -7.19 4.96
N ILE A 147 -6.33 -6.82 3.95
CA ILE A 147 -4.86 -6.77 4.03
C ILE A 147 -4.41 -5.71 5.05
N ALA A 148 -5.03 -4.52 5.01
CA ALA A 148 -4.70 -3.43 5.94
C ALA A 148 -4.94 -3.80 7.41
N ARG A 149 -6.06 -4.47 7.72
CA ARG A 149 -6.32 -4.95 9.10
C ARG A 149 -5.24 -5.92 9.57
N LYS A 150 -4.82 -6.83 8.70
CA LYS A 150 -3.75 -7.79 9.01
C LYS A 150 -2.39 -7.11 9.22
N LEU A 151 -2.14 -6.00 8.55
CA LEU A 151 -0.94 -5.16 8.76
C LEU A 151 -1.02 -4.28 10.01
N GLY A 152 -2.18 -4.18 10.67
CA GLY A 152 -2.36 -3.42 11.91
C GLY A 152 -3.13 -2.11 11.77
N VAL A 153 -3.81 -1.87 10.64
CA VAL A 153 -4.73 -0.72 10.49
C VAL A 153 -6.09 -1.07 11.10
N PRO A 154 -6.55 -0.42 12.19
CA PRO A 154 -7.78 -0.84 12.88
C PRO A 154 -9.06 -0.55 12.08
N ALA A 155 -9.09 0.59 11.38
CA ALA A 155 -10.27 1.07 10.65
C ALA A 155 -9.90 1.54 9.23
N PRO A 156 -9.44 0.64 8.34
CA PRO A 156 -9.22 0.97 6.94
C PRO A 156 -10.55 1.28 6.24
N PRO A 157 -10.54 2.05 5.14
CA PRO A 157 -11.75 2.33 4.39
C PRO A 157 -12.27 1.05 3.73
N THR A 158 -13.59 0.88 3.65
CA THR A 158 -14.23 -0.28 2.99
C THR A 158 -15.11 0.14 1.81
N SER A 159 -14.96 1.39 1.35
CA SER A 159 -15.64 1.95 0.18
C SER A 159 -14.81 3.07 -0.42
N VAL A 160 -15.04 3.38 -1.69
CA VAL A 160 -14.39 4.48 -2.41
C VAL A 160 -14.66 5.82 -1.73
N GLN A 161 -15.86 6.01 -1.18
CA GLN A 161 -16.18 7.22 -0.43
C GLN A 161 -15.37 7.28 0.88
N GLY A 162 -15.30 6.18 1.64
CA GLY A 162 -14.48 6.11 2.85
C GLY A 162 -13.00 6.34 2.56
N LEU A 163 -12.49 5.82 1.44
CA LEU A 163 -11.13 6.04 0.97
C LEU A 163 -10.85 7.53 0.72
N LYS A 164 -11.73 8.20 -0.02
CA LYS A 164 -11.64 9.64 -0.28
C LYS A 164 -11.66 10.45 1.02
N ASP A 165 -12.51 10.08 1.97
CA ASP A 165 -12.64 10.80 3.22
C ASP A 165 -11.43 10.61 4.14
N GLN A 166 -10.84 9.41 4.19
CA GLN A 166 -9.58 9.21 4.91
C GLN A 166 -8.41 9.95 4.27
N ILE A 167 -8.31 9.99 2.93
CA ILE A 167 -7.26 10.79 2.25
C ILE A 167 -7.40 12.28 2.58
N LYS A 168 -8.63 12.81 2.65
CA LYS A 168 -8.86 14.21 3.05
C LYS A 168 -8.35 14.51 4.46
N GLN A 169 -8.45 13.56 5.39
CA GLN A 169 -7.98 13.73 6.77
C GLN A 169 -6.45 13.93 6.83
N PHE A 170 -5.70 13.30 5.93
CA PHE A 170 -4.25 13.46 5.88
C PHE A 170 -3.78 14.75 5.21
N ARG A 171 -4.62 15.43 4.41
CA ARG A 171 -4.21 16.63 3.63
C ARG A 171 -3.42 17.69 4.44
N PRO A 172 -3.78 18.03 5.69
CA PRO A 172 -3.02 19.01 6.48
C PRO A 172 -1.61 18.56 6.85
N GLU A 173 -1.32 17.26 6.78
CA GLU A 173 -0.05 16.64 7.16
C GLU A 173 0.89 16.45 5.96
N LEU A 174 0.34 16.53 4.74
CA LEU A 174 1.08 16.29 3.50
C LEU A 174 1.88 17.52 3.07
N ARG A 175 3.15 17.32 2.79
CA ARG A 175 4.05 18.38 2.28
C ARG A 175 5.24 17.76 1.57
N GLY A 176 5.75 18.46 0.56
CA GLY A 176 7.04 18.12 -0.02
C GLY A 176 8.16 18.32 1.01
N THR A 177 9.01 17.31 1.19
CA THR A 177 10.23 17.39 1.97
C THR A 177 11.45 17.25 1.06
N THR A 178 12.67 17.41 1.60
CA THR A 178 13.87 17.11 0.82
C THR A 178 13.93 15.61 0.49
N GLU A 179 13.61 14.77 1.46
CA GLU A 179 13.54 13.32 1.31
C GLU A 179 12.49 12.90 0.27
N SER A 180 11.32 13.57 0.21
CA SER A 180 10.29 13.26 -0.78
C SER A 180 10.71 13.66 -2.20
N ARG A 181 11.54 14.70 -2.35
CA ARG A 181 12.09 15.15 -3.64
C ARG A 181 13.24 14.28 -4.12
N ASP A 182 14.07 13.78 -3.21
CA ASP A 182 15.16 12.85 -3.51
C ASP A 182 14.67 11.45 -3.91
N ALA A 183 13.43 11.11 -3.58
CA ALA A 183 12.82 9.82 -3.88
C ALA A 183 11.98 9.83 -5.18
N ALA A 184 11.78 10.99 -5.80
CA ALA A 184 11.05 11.19 -7.06
C ALA A 184 12.00 11.22 -8.25
#